data_AF-A0A2S1PJN1-F1
#
_entry.id   AF-A0A2S1PJN1-F1
#
_cell.length_a   1.000
_cell.length_b   1.000
_cell.length_c   1.000
_cell.angle_alpha   90.00
_cell.angle_beta   90.00
_cell.angle_gamma   90.00
#
_symmetry.space_group_name_H-M   'P 1'
#
loop_
_entity.id
_entity.type
_entity.pdbx_description
1 polymer ?
#
loop_
_entity_poly.entity_id
_entity_poly.type
_entity_poly.pdbx_seq_one_letter_code
_entity_poly.pdbx_strand_id
1 'polypeptide(L)'
;MNNDKPVTMKELTAILEPLTEAVGRIDKSLWLMAQLQLAAEFEPDQGQRQKHYQKLTDAELAHKKAREALTEAQQTKPLSLPDIGHTELVKQFGQEKADQQYKPVVDAMELIRATSDQRTAVENIAPVLTRLREAWNR
;
A
#
# COMPACT_ATOMS: atom_id res chain seq x y z
N MET A 1 23.98 30.94 -49.55
CA MET A 1 23.37 29.59 -49.67
C MET A 1 22.80 29.24 -48.31
N ASN A 2 21.50 29.49 -48.10
CA ASN A 2 20.81 29.03 -46.90
C ASN A 2 20.63 27.53 -47.03
N ASN A 3 21.43 26.77 -46.27
CA ASN A 3 21.21 25.33 -46.08
C ASN A 3 20.13 25.16 -45.00
N ASP A 4 18.90 25.58 -45.30
CA ASP A 4 17.73 25.19 -44.52
C ASP A 4 17.38 23.75 -44.90
N LYS A 5 18.13 22.78 -44.35
CA LYS A 5 17.64 21.41 -44.30
C LYS A 5 16.36 21.44 -43.47
N PRO A 6 15.21 20.96 -43.99
CA PRO A 6 13.99 20.93 -43.21
C PRO A 6 14.22 20.05 -41.98
N VAL A 7 14.13 20.65 -40.80
CA VAL A 7 14.23 19.93 -39.52
C VAL A 7 13.13 18.89 -39.52
N THR A 8 13.51 17.62 -39.43
CA THR A 8 12.53 16.54 -39.39
C THR A 8 11.83 16.55 -38.03
N MET A 9 10.57 16.09 -37.98
CA MET A 9 9.86 16.01 -36.69
C MET A 9 10.62 15.19 -35.65
N LYS A 10 11.41 14.20 -36.09
CA LYS A 10 12.25 13.39 -35.20
C LYS A 10 13.39 14.18 -34.56
N GLU A 11 14.04 15.08 -35.31
CA GLU A 11 15.10 15.96 -34.81
C GLU A 11 14.52 17.03 -33.87
N LEU A 12 13.34 17.58 -34.19
CA LEU A 12 12.59 18.48 -33.32
C LEU A 12 12.24 17.81 -31.99
N THR A 13 11.72 16.58 -32.00
CA THR A 13 11.42 15.84 -30.77
C THR A 13 12.68 15.58 -29.93
N ALA A 14 13.79 15.18 -30.55
CA ALA A 14 15.05 14.93 -29.84
C ALA A 14 15.63 16.20 -29.19
N ILE A 15 15.45 17.36 -29.82
CA ILE A 15 15.87 18.66 -29.24
C ILE A 15 14.96 19.06 -28.07
N LEU A 16 13.66 18.74 -28.14
CA LEU A 16 12.65 19.11 -27.13
C LEU A 16 12.54 18.10 -25.98
N GLU A 17 13.05 16.89 -26.12
CA GLU A 17 12.98 15.84 -25.10
C GLU A 17 13.62 16.25 -23.76
N PRO A 18 14.84 16.83 -23.72
CA PRO A 18 15.42 17.33 -22.47
C PRO A 18 14.59 18.45 -21.82
N LEU A 19 13.95 19.31 -22.63
CA LEU A 19 13.08 20.37 -22.14
C LEU A 19 11.81 19.78 -21.50
N THR A 20 11.23 18.76 -22.15
CA THR A 20 10.06 18.04 -21.66
C THR A 20 10.36 17.36 -20.34
N GLU A 21 11.51 16.70 -20.22
CA GLU A 21 11.96 16.12 -18.95
C GLU A 21 12.15 17.18 -17.86
N ALA A 22 12.81 18.30 -18.20
CA ALA A 22 13.07 19.37 -17.25
C ALA A 22 11.75 19.98 -16.70
N VAL A 23 10.78 20.22 -17.57
CA VAL A 23 9.44 20.67 -17.18
C VAL A 23 8.76 19.64 -16.28
N GLY A 24 8.83 18.35 -16.63
CA GLY A 24 8.27 17.29 -15.77
C GLY A 24 8.92 17.22 -14.38
N ARG A 25 10.24 17.44 -14.28
CA ARG A 25 10.95 17.51 -12.98
C ARG A 25 10.55 18.75 -12.17
N ILE A 26 10.39 19.90 -12.81
CA ILE A 26 9.94 21.14 -12.17
C ILE A 26 8.53 20.96 -11.61
N ASP A 27 7.61 20.44 -12.41
CA ASP A 27 6.22 20.19 -12.01
C ASP A 27 6.16 19.28 -10.77
N LYS A 28 6.89 18.16 -10.80
CA LYS A 28 7.01 17.25 -9.65
C LYS A 28 7.57 17.95 -8.41
N SER A 29 8.54 18.84 -8.57
CA SER A 29 9.16 19.56 -7.46
C SER A 29 8.22 20.59 -6.84
N LEU A 30 7.51 21.37 -7.67
CA LEU A 30 6.49 22.32 -7.22
C LEU A 30 5.34 21.61 -6.51
N TRP A 31 4.89 20.49 -7.06
CA TRP A 31 3.86 19.68 -6.43
C TRP A 31 4.31 19.17 -5.06
N LEU A 32 5.53 18.64 -4.92
CA LEU A 32 6.06 18.19 -3.63
C LEU A 32 6.14 19.34 -2.61
N MET A 33 6.59 20.52 -3.04
CA MET A 33 6.64 21.70 -2.17
C MET A 33 5.25 22.10 -1.67
N ALA A 34 4.25 22.13 -2.56
CA ALA A 34 2.86 22.45 -2.19
C ALA A 34 2.32 21.45 -1.15
N GLN A 35 2.61 20.16 -1.32
CA GLN A 35 2.19 19.15 -0.36
C GLN A 35 2.90 19.26 0.99
N LEU A 36 4.20 19.60 0.99
CA LEU A 36 4.97 19.81 2.23
C LEU A 36 4.49 21.04 3.00
N GLN A 37 4.16 22.12 2.28
CA GLN A 37 3.53 23.30 2.86
C GLN A 37 2.18 22.95 3.48
N LEU A 38 1.34 22.23 2.75
CA LEU A 38 0.04 21.81 3.25
C LEU A 38 0.17 20.91 4.48
N ALA A 39 1.10 19.96 4.48
CA ALA A 39 1.37 19.11 5.64
C ALA A 39 1.82 19.94 6.87
N ALA A 40 2.62 20.99 6.66
CA ALA A 40 3.05 21.89 7.72
C ALA A 40 1.90 22.76 8.28
N GLU A 41 0.86 23.06 7.49
CA GLU A 41 -0.33 23.75 8.00
C GLU A 41 -1.17 22.87 8.95
N PHE A 42 -1.28 21.57 8.67
CA PHE A 42 -2.06 20.64 9.49
C PHE A 42 -1.33 20.13 10.72
N GLU A 43 -0.01 20.02 10.65
CA GLU A 43 0.85 19.68 11.79
C GLU A 43 2.17 20.43 11.62
N PRO A 44 2.42 21.53 12.33
CA PRO A 44 3.63 22.34 12.18
C PRO A 44 4.93 21.64 12.62
N ASP A 45 4.87 20.72 13.57
CA ASP A 45 6.04 20.01 14.07
C ASP A 45 6.47 18.89 13.10
N GLN A 46 7.64 19.07 12.48
CA GLN A 46 8.19 18.09 11.53
C GLN A 46 8.41 16.70 12.16
N GLY A 47 8.86 16.65 13.41
CA GLY A 47 9.08 15.41 14.13
C GLY A 47 7.76 14.66 14.38
N GLN A 48 6.67 15.37 14.68
CA GLN A 48 5.35 14.74 14.81
C GLN A 48 4.82 14.22 13.47
N ARG A 49 4.97 14.99 12.38
CA ARG A 49 4.65 14.50 11.02
C ARG A 49 5.40 13.22 10.68
N GLN A 50 6.71 13.20 10.91
CA GLN A 50 7.53 12.01 10.64
C GLN A 50 7.12 10.81 11.50
N LYS A 51 6.84 11.02 12.79
CA LYS A 51 6.32 9.95 13.67
C LYS A 51 4.99 9.39 13.16
N HIS A 52 4.08 10.25 12.71
CA HIS A 52 2.80 9.82 12.11
C HIS A 52 3.04 8.96 10.86
N TYR A 53 3.87 9.44 9.93
CA TYR A 53 4.19 8.70 8.71
C TYR A 53 4.88 7.37 8.98
N GLN A 54 5.75 7.30 10.00
CA GLN A 54 6.37 6.05 10.40
C GLN A 54 5.32 5.06 10.94
N LYS A 55 4.45 5.49 11.87
CA LYS A 55 3.37 4.64 12.39
C LYS A 55 2.47 4.12 11.28
N LEU A 56 2.16 4.95 10.29
CA LEU A 56 1.34 4.55 9.15
C LEU A 56 2.06 3.51 8.28
N THR A 57 3.37 3.70 8.02
CA THR A 57 4.22 2.73 7.32
C THR A 57 4.24 1.38 8.04
N ASP A 58 4.42 1.39 9.35
CA ASP A 58 4.48 0.18 10.16
C ASP A 58 3.14 -0.56 10.16
N ALA A 59 2.03 0.17 10.26
CA ALA A 59 0.68 -0.39 10.21
C ALA A 59 0.34 -0.98 8.83
N GLU A 60 0.71 -0.30 7.74
CA GLU A 60 0.58 -0.80 6.37
C GLU A 60 1.35 -2.11 6.17
N LEU A 61 2.60 -2.15 6.66
CA LEU A 61 3.44 -3.34 6.59
C LEU A 61 2.86 -4.49 7.41
N ALA A 62 2.38 -4.23 8.62
CA ALA A 62 1.76 -5.25 9.47
C ALA A 62 0.52 -5.85 8.81
N HIS A 63 -0.36 -5.01 8.25
CA HIS A 63 -1.55 -5.47 7.54
C HIS A 63 -1.21 -6.23 6.25
N LYS A 64 -0.15 -5.83 5.52
CA LYS A 64 0.35 -6.59 4.37
C LYS A 64 0.83 -7.99 4.78
N LYS A 65 1.63 -8.09 5.83
CA LYS A 65 2.12 -9.38 6.37
C LYS A 65 0.97 -10.27 6.85
N ALA A 66 -0.07 -9.70 7.45
CA ALA A 66 -1.25 -10.45 7.87
C ALA A 66 -2.01 -11.06 6.67
N ARG A 67 -2.09 -10.35 5.53
CA ARG A 67 -2.65 -10.89 4.28
C ARG A 67 -1.82 -12.02 3.69
N GLU A 68 -0.50 -11.90 3.74
CA GLU A 68 0.43 -12.96 3.32
C GLU A 68 0.22 -14.21 4.20
N ALA A 69 0.17 -14.04 5.52
CA ALA A 69 -0.09 -15.12 6.47
C ALA A 69 -1.46 -15.81 6.24
N LEU A 70 -2.53 -15.08 5.90
CA LEU A 70 -3.81 -15.69 5.54
C LEU A 70 -3.70 -16.53 4.27
N THR A 71 -2.97 -16.02 3.26
CA THR A 71 -2.76 -16.75 2.01
C THR A 71 -2.02 -18.06 2.26
N GLU A 72 -0.97 -18.02 3.09
CA GLU A 72 -0.23 -19.20 3.52
C GLU A 72 -1.11 -20.17 4.32
N ALA A 73 -1.92 -19.67 5.26
CA ALA A 73 -2.84 -20.49 6.07
C ALA A 73 -3.92 -21.18 5.23
N GLN A 74 -4.39 -20.55 4.16
CA GLN A 74 -5.34 -21.16 3.22
C GLN A 74 -4.72 -22.28 2.39
N GLN A 75 -3.43 -22.16 2.06
CA GLN A 75 -2.68 -23.16 1.31
C GLN A 75 -2.16 -24.30 2.20
N THR A 76 -1.89 -24.01 3.47
CA THR A 76 -1.24 -24.94 4.39
C THR A 76 -2.30 -25.54 5.32
N LYS A 77 -2.81 -26.70 4.91
CA LYS A 77 -3.77 -27.47 5.71
C LYS A 77 -3.04 -28.42 6.66
N PRO A 78 -3.29 -28.37 7.98
CA PRO A 78 -2.52 -29.13 8.96
C PRO A 78 -2.83 -30.63 8.95
N LEU A 79 -4.04 -31.02 8.55
CA LEU A 79 -4.45 -32.42 8.45
C LEU A 79 -4.60 -32.82 6.97
N SER A 80 -4.22 -34.07 6.68
CA SER A 80 -4.46 -34.72 5.39
C SER A 80 -5.94 -35.12 5.26
N LEU A 81 -6.81 -34.12 5.19
CA LEU A 81 -8.26 -34.26 5.01
C LEU A 81 -8.65 -33.73 3.62
N PRO A 82 -9.80 -34.18 3.08
CA PRO A 82 -10.31 -33.67 1.81
C PRO A 82 -10.43 -32.13 1.83
N ASP A 83 -10.18 -31.51 0.68
CA ASP A 83 -10.37 -30.07 0.50
C ASP A 83 -11.85 -29.75 0.30
N ILE A 84 -12.58 -29.77 1.42
CA ILE A 84 -14.01 -29.46 1.50
C ILE A 84 -14.25 -28.45 2.62
N GLY A 85 -15.36 -27.72 2.54
CA GLY A 85 -15.70 -26.66 3.51
C GLY A 85 -15.85 -27.19 4.95
N HIS A 86 -15.65 -26.30 5.93
CA HIS A 86 -15.71 -26.61 7.37
C HIS A 86 -16.97 -27.39 7.76
N THR A 87 -18.16 -26.93 7.35
CA THR A 87 -19.44 -27.62 7.64
C THR A 87 -19.47 -29.07 7.17
N GLU A 88 -18.81 -29.38 6.05
CA GLU A 88 -18.76 -30.73 5.50
C GLU A 88 -17.72 -31.59 6.22
N LEU A 89 -16.59 -31.00 6.63
CA LEU A 89 -15.63 -31.67 7.53
C LEU A 89 -16.26 -32.00 8.88
N VAL A 90 -17.09 -31.13 9.45
CA VAL A 90 -17.79 -31.40 10.71
C VAL A 90 -18.67 -32.64 10.59
N LYS A 91 -19.41 -32.79 9.49
CA LYS A 91 -20.27 -33.97 9.26
C LYS A 91 -19.47 -35.27 9.10
N GLN A 92 -18.34 -35.22 8.39
CA GLN A 92 -17.60 -36.44 8.02
C GLN A 92 -16.54 -36.84 9.06
N PHE A 93 -15.92 -35.88 9.72
CA PHE A 93 -14.75 -36.09 10.59
C PHE A 93 -14.93 -35.55 12.01
N GLY A 94 -16.05 -34.89 12.29
CA GLY A 94 -16.36 -34.29 13.59
C GLY A 94 -15.83 -32.86 13.75
N GLN A 95 -16.38 -32.16 14.74
CA GLN A 95 -16.08 -30.75 15.04
C GLN A 95 -14.59 -30.51 15.31
N GLU A 96 -13.97 -31.38 16.12
CA GLU A 96 -12.57 -31.22 16.57
C GLU A 96 -11.59 -31.19 15.39
N LYS A 97 -11.73 -32.12 14.44
CA LYS A 97 -10.87 -32.18 13.25
C LYS A 97 -11.13 -31.03 12.28
N ALA A 98 -12.40 -30.64 12.12
CA ALA A 98 -12.76 -29.50 11.27
C ALA A 98 -12.19 -28.18 11.84
N ASP A 99 -12.29 -27.98 13.15
CA ASP A 99 -11.74 -26.81 13.84
C ASP A 99 -10.22 -26.81 13.78
N GLN A 100 -9.57 -27.94 14.01
CA GLN A 100 -8.11 -28.06 13.88
C GLN A 100 -7.64 -27.75 12.45
N GLN A 101 -8.39 -28.20 11.43
CA GLN A 101 -8.06 -27.94 10.03
C GLN A 101 -8.13 -26.45 9.67
N TYR A 102 -9.14 -25.74 10.19
CA TYR A 102 -9.40 -24.34 9.83
C TYR A 102 -8.85 -23.33 10.83
N LYS A 103 -8.37 -23.76 12.00
CA LYS A 103 -7.81 -22.89 13.02
C LYS A 103 -6.76 -21.90 12.49
N PRO A 104 -5.77 -22.30 11.66
CA PRO A 104 -4.79 -21.35 11.13
C PRO A 104 -5.44 -20.24 10.29
N VAL A 105 -6.49 -20.56 9.54
CA VAL A 105 -7.22 -19.58 8.73
C VAL A 105 -8.00 -18.62 9.62
N VAL A 106 -8.67 -19.12 10.67
CA VAL A 106 -9.39 -18.29 11.64
C VAL A 106 -8.43 -17.35 12.37
N ASP A 107 -7.33 -17.87 12.90
CA ASP A 107 -6.32 -17.08 13.60
C ASP A 107 -5.72 -16.00 12.66
N ALA A 108 -5.49 -16.32 11.38
CA ALA A 108 -5.01 -15.35 10.38
C ALA A 108 -6.05 -14.28 10.01
N MET A 109 -7.35 -14.62 9.96
CA MET A 109 -8.42 -13.63 9.75
C MET A 109 -8.53 -12.66 10.93
N GLU A 110 -8.38 -13.15 12.16
CA GLU A 110 -8.35 -12.29 13.36
C GLU A 110 -7.17 -11.32 13.31
N LEU A 111 -5.99 -11.79 12.90
CA LEU A 111 -4.81 -10.95 12.72
C LEU A 111 -5.03 -9.86 11.65
N ILE A 112 -5.64 -10.20 10.52
CA ILE A 112 -5.99 -9.22 9.48
C ILE A 112 -6.94 -8.17 10.04
N ARG A 113 -7.97 -8.58 10.78
CA ARG A 113 -8.92 -7.65 11.39
C ARG A 113 -8.20 -6.69 12.35
N ALA A 114 -7.38 -7.22 13.26
CA ALA A 114 -6.65 -6.42 14.24
C ALA A 114 -5.67 -5.43 13.57
N THR A 115 -4.94 -5.87 12.54
CA THR A 115 -4.01 -5.01 11.80
C THR A 115 -4.72 -3.98 10.93
N SER A 116 -5.90 -4.31 10.41
CA SER A 116 -6.78 -3.35 9.72
C SER A 116 -7.29 -2.28 10.69
N ASP A 117 -7.80 -2.68 11.85
CA ASP A 117 -8.28 -1.75 12.89
C ASP A 117 -7.15 -0.84 13.37
N GLN A 118 -5.94 -1.38 13.58
CA GLN A 118 -4.75 -0.61 13.93
C GLN A 118 -4.40 0.41 12.86
N ARG A 119 -4.42 0.01 11.58
CA ARG A 119 -4.15 0.92 10.46
C ARG A 119 -5.17 2.06 10.44
N THR A 120 -6.47 1.74 10.50
CA THR A 120 -7.53 2.75 10.53
C THR A 120 -7.40 3.69 11.75
N ALA A 121 -7.01 3.17 12.91
CA ALA A 121 -6.75 4.00 14.08
C ALA A 121 -5.62 4.99 13.83
N VAL A 122 -4.52 4.57 13.20
CA VAL A 122 -3.43 5.49 12.81
C VAL A 122 -3.92 6.51 11.80
N GLU A 123 -4.63 6.09 10.75
CA GLU A 123 -5.15 6.99 9.71
C GLU A 123 -6.04 8.10 10.31
N ASN A 124 -6.86 7.75 11.30
CA ASN A 124 -7.80 8.67 11.97
C ASN A 124 -7.12 9.68 12.91
N ILE A 125 -5.88 9.45 13.35
CA ILE A 125 -5.15 10.41 14.20
C ILE A 125 -4.85 11.71 13.43
N ALA A 126 -4.47 11.59 12.16
CA ALA A 126 -4.19 12.74 11.30
C ALA A 126 -4.63 12.44 9.85
N PRO A 127 -5.95 12.47 9.57
CA PRO A 127 -6.51 12.01 8.31
C PRO A 127 -6.05 12.83 7.11
N VAL A 128 -5.77 14.12 7.31
CA VAL A 128 -5.24 14.97 6.23
C VAL A 128 -3.80 14.60 5.91
N LEU A 129 -2.93 14.44 6.92
CA LEU A 129 -1.54 14.01 6.71
C LEU A 129 -1.47 12.65 6.01
N THR A 130 -2.34 11.73 6.39
CA THR A 130 -2.49 10.41 5.73
C THR A 130 -2.77 10.57 4.24
N ARG A 131 -3.76 11.38 3.85
CA ARG A 131 -4.10 11.63 2.44
C ARG A 131 -2.98 12.29 1.66
N LEU A 132 -2.25 13.23 2.27
CA LEU A 132 -1.09 13.88 1.64
C LEU A 132 0.03 12.85 1.37
N ARG A 133 0.31 11.96 2.31
CA ARG A 133 1.28 10.87 2.11
C ARG A 133 0.83 9.88 1.03
N GLU A 134 -0.45 9.54 0.95
CA GLU A 134 -0.97 8.70 -0.12
C GLU A 134 -0.83 9.36 -1.49
N ALA A 135 -1.05 10.68 -1.58
CA ALA A 135 -0.83 11.43 -2.80
C ALA A 135 0.63 11.38 -3.24
N TRP A 136 1.60 11.44 -2.31
CA TRP A 136 3.05 11.30 -2.59
C TRP A 136 3.46 10.00 -3.28
N ASN A 137 2.76 8.92 -2.99
CA ASN A 137 3.09 7.58 -3.46
C ASN A 137 2.38 7.20 -4.78
N ARG A 138 1.52 8.08 -5.32
CA ARG A 138 0.88 7.91 -6.64
C ARG A 138 1.77 8.45 -7.75
#